data_AF-A0A087TT96-F1
#
_entry.id   AF-A0A087TT96-F1
#
_cell.length_a   1.000
_cell.length_b   1.000
_cell.length_c   1.000
_cell.angle_alpha   90.00
_cell.angle_beta   90.00
_cell.angle_gamma   90.00
#
_symmetry.space_group_name_H-M   'P 1'
#
loop_
_entity.id
_entity.type
_entity.pdbx_description
1 polymer ?
#
loop_
_entity_poly.entity_id
_entity_poly.type
_entity_poly.pdbx_seq_one_letter_code
_entity_poly.pdbx_strand_id
1 'polypeptide(L)'
;MAVGLCSEATKILSVFALSLLICYIISKWLKSWSYPPGPTGLPIVGYAPFLGKKPQITLRNLSRKYGDIFSFYIGPQLIICINDYHLAKEILTHPLTLSRPSHAFDFLIGRGGFSGMNGMEWQEQRRFAMHTMRNLGLGKGLWETMIQDDAVDFVEEIKSWKGRPTCI
;
A
#
# COMPACT_ATOMS: atom_id res chain seq x y z
N MET A 1 31.56 6.70 -44.70
CA MET A 1 30.10 6.81 -44.97
C MET A 1 29.23 6.15 -43.90
N ALA A 2 29.56 4.95 -43.38
CA ALA A 2 28.74 4.28 -42.36
C ALA A 2 28.60 5.04 -41.02
N VAL A 3 29.63 5.79 -40.60
CA VAL A 3 29.64 6.55 -39.33
C VAL A 3 28.65 7.74 -39.36
N GLY A 4 28.45 8.37 -40.51
CA GLY A 4 27.54 9.52 -40.67
C GLY A 4 26.07 9.13 -40.61
N LEU A 5 25.71 7.99 -41.20
CA LEU A 5 24.33 7.45 -41.16
C LEU A 5 23.92 7.04 -39.73
N CYS A 6 24.86 6.49 -38.95
CA CYS A 6 24.63 6.13 -37.55
C CYS A 6 24.41 7.38 -36.68
N SER A 7 25.12 8.48 -36.94
CA SER A 7 24.95 9.74 -36.20
C SER A 7 23.62 10.44 -36.48
N GLU A 8 23.07 10.33 -37.69
CA GLU A 8 21.76 10.94 -37.99
C GLU A 8 20.61 10.08 -37.46
N ALA A 9 20.74 8.75 -37.52
CA ALA A 9 19.76 7.84 -36.92
C ALA A 9 19.64 8.02 -35.40
N THR A 10 20.76 8.23 -34.69
CA THR A 10 20.74 8.48 -33.23
C THR A 10 20.10 9.80 -32.86
N LYS A 11 20.30 10.86 -33.66
CA LYS A 11 19.61 12.15 -33.48
C LYS A 11 18.10 12.02 -33.64
N ILE A 12 17.64 11.36 -34.71
CA ILE A 12 16.20 11.14 -34.96
C ILE A 12 15.57 10.35 -33.81
N LEU A 13 16.21 9.27 -33.36
CA LEU A 13 15.76 8.47 -32.21
C LEU A 13 15.71 9.30 -30.93
N SER A 14 16.70 10.16 -30.67
CA SER A 14 16.73 11.00 -29.49
C SER A 14 15.62 12.04 -29.47
N VAL A 15 15.33 12.67 -30.62
CA VAL A 15 14.25 13.65 -30.78
C VAL A 15 12.90 12.98 -30.60
N PHE A 16 12.73 11.78 -31.17
CA PHE A 16 11.51 11.00 -31.01
C PHE A 16 11.29 10.55 -29.55
N ALA A 17 12.35 10.11 -28.86
CA ALA A 17 12.27 9.77 -27.45
C ALA A 17 11.90 10.99 -26.58
N LEU A 18 12.49 12.16 -26.87
CA LEU A 18 12.18 13.43 -26.20
C LEU A 18 10.73 13.85 -26.44
N SER A 19 10.23 13.75 -27.67
CA SER A 19 8.84 14.12 -27.98
C SER A 19 7.84 13.20 -27.26
N LEU A 20 8.10 11.89 -27.24
CA LEU A 20 7.29 10.93 -26.47
C LEU A 20 7.31 11.24 -24.96
N LEU A 21 8.48 11.59 -24.41
CA LEU A 21 8.60 11.96 -23.00
C LEU A 21 7.80 13.24 -22.68
N ILE A 22 7.87 14.26 -23.53
CA ILE A 22 7.11 15.50 -23.37
C ILE A 22 5.61 15.23 -23.45
N CYS A 23 5.16 14.49 -24.46
CA CYS A 23 3.76 14.08 -24.60
C CYS A 23 3.29 13.31 -23.35
N TYR A 24 4.11 12.40 -22.82
CA TYR A 24 3.83 11.68 -21.59
C TYR A 24 3.68 12.63 -20.39
N ILE A 25 4.60 13.57 -20.20
CA ILE A 25 4.54 14.54 -19.11
C ILE A 25 3.28 15.42 -19.21
N ILE A 26 2.97 15.93 -20.41
CA ILE A 26 1.77 16.75 -20.65
C ILE A 26 0.50 15.95 -20.32
N SER A 27 0.42 14.70 -20.78
CA SER A 27 -0.74 13.84 -20.50
C SER A 27 -0.94 13.61 -19.00
N LYS A 28 0.14 13.40 -18.24
CA LYS A 28 0.11 13.24 -16.79
C LYS A 28 -0.30 14.53 -16.09
N TRP A 29 0.21 15.67 -16.56
CA TRP A 29 -0.12 16.98 -16.02
C TRP A 29 -1.59 17.34 -16.24
N LEU A 30 -2.11 17.14 -17.45
CA LEU A 30 -3.53 17.34 -17.74
C LEU A 30 -4.42 16.45 -16.85
N LYS A 31 -4.04 15.19 -16.67
CA LYS A 31 -4.78 14.25 -15.81
C LYS A 31 -4.75 14.64 -14.33
N SER A 32 -3.70 15.34 -13.88
CA SER A 32 -3.58 15.79 -12.49
C SER A 32 -4.64 16.81 -12.06
N TRP A 33 -5.24 17.52 -13.01
CA TRP A 33 -6.30 18.49 -12.72
C TRP A 33 -7.61 17.84 -12.24
N SER A 34 -7.81 16.55 -12.51
CA SER A 34 -8.99 15.81 -12.04
C SER A 34 -8.80 15.17 -10.67
N TYR A 35 -7.62 15.32 -10.05
CA TYR A 35 -7.27 14.68 -8.78
C TYR A 35 -7.05 15.69 -7.66
N PRO A 36 -7.14 15.26 -6.39
CA PRO A 36 -6.75 16.10 -5.26
C PRO A 36 -5.32 16.63 -5.43
N PRO A 37 -5.02 17.83 -4.90
CA PRO A 37 -3.70 18.44 -5.01
C PRO A 37 -2.61 17.54 -4.42
N GLY A 38 -1.37 17.69 -4.85
CA GLY A 38 -0.27 16.94 -4.25
C GLY A 38 1.07 17.11 -4.95
N PRO A 39 2.12 16.46 -4.43
CA PRO A 39 3.47 16.65 -4.94
C PRO A 39 3.65 16.04 -6.33
N THR A 40 4.33 16.78 -7.21
CA THR A 40 4.80 16.27 -8.50
C THR A 40 5.98 15.32 -8.28
N GLY A 41 5.83 14.07 -8.71
CA GLY A 41 6.90 13.06 -8.65
C GLY A 41 7.81 13.07 -9.89
N LEU A 42 8.86 12.24 -9.85
CA LEU A 42 9.72 12.00 -11.01
C LEU A 42 8.97 11.23 -12.10
N PRO A 43 9.37 11.37 -13.38
CA PRO A 43 8.82 10.52 -14.43
C PRO A 43 9.08 9.04 -14.10
N ILE A 44 8.12 8.18 -14.43
CA ILE A 44 8.13 6.72 -14.21
C ILE A 44 8.03 6.28 -12.74
N VAL A 45 8.90 6.77 -11.85
CA VAL A 45 9.00 6.31 -10.45
C VAL A 45 8.06 7.09 -9.50
N GLY A 46 7.61 8.28 -9.89
CA GLY A 46 6.74 9.12 -9.08
C GLY A 46 7.45 9.67 -7.85
N TYR A 47 6.73 9.71 -6.72
CA TYR A 47 7.19 10.25 -5.44
C TYR A 47 7.87 9.19 -4.54
N ALA A 48 8.01 7.95 -5.01
CA ALA A 48 8.57 6.84 -4.23
C ALA A 48 9.96 7.15 -3.62
N PRO A 49 10.92 7.77 -4.33
CA PRO A 49 12.26 8.05 -3.79
C PRO A 49 12.23 9.09 -2.64
N PHE A 50 11.21 9.93 -2.59
CA PHE A 50 11.09 11.02 -1.61
C PHE A 50 10.36 10.61 -0.32
N LEU A 51 9.78 9.40 -0.25
CA LEU A 51 9.10 8.92 0.96
C LEU A 51 10.06 8.65 2.12
N GLY A 52 11.30 8.25 1.82
CA GLY A 52 12.35 7.96 2.80
C GLY A 52 12.04 6.75 3.70
N LYS A 53 12.82 6.60 4.77
CA LYS A 53 12.71 5.47 5.72
C LYS A 53 11.46 5.51 6.62
N LYS A 54 10.85 6.70 6.76
CA LYS A 54 9.69 6.95 7.64
C LYS A 54 8.54 7.56 6.84
N PRO A 55 7.90 6.79 5.93
CA PRO A 55 6.87 7.29 5.02
C PRO A 55 5.70 7.96 5.76
N GLN A 56 5.33 7.47 6.93
CA GLN A 56 4.26 8.05 7.76
C GLN A 56 4.53 9.51 8.16
N ILE A 57 5.80 9.87 8.41
CA ILE A 57 6.18 11.25 8.74
C ILE A 57 6.12 12.12 7.49
N THR A 58 6.63 11.61 6.37
CA THR A 58 6.61 12.30 5.08
C THR A 58 5.17 12.58 4.63
N LEU A 59 4.28 11.58 4.72
CA LEU A 59 2.86 11.73 4.39
C LEU A 59 2.16 12.76 5.30
N ARG A 60 2.48 12.79 6.60
CA ARG A 60 1.96 13.82 7.51
C ARG A 60 2.46 15.22 7.17
N ASN A 61 3.70 15.35 6.71
CA ASN A 61 4.21 16.65 6.26
C ASN A 61 3.56 17.08 4.94
N LEU A 62 3.24 16.13 4.05
CA LEU A 62 2.48 16.40 2.83
C LEU A 62 1.04 16.81 3.15
N SER A 63 0.36 16.18 4.11
CA SER A 63 -0.99 16.60 4.49
C SER A 63 -1.04 18.01 5.03
N ARG A 64 -0.05 18.43 5.82
CA ARG A 64 0.09 19.83 6.26
C ARG A 64 0.26 20.83 5.11
N LYS A 65 0.83 20.40 3.98
CA LYS A 65 1.11 21.27 2.82
C LYS A 65 -0.04 21.30 1.81
N TYR A 66 -0.64 20.14 1.53
CA TYR A 66 -1.64 19.97 0.47
C TYR A 66 -3.07 19.80 0.99
N GLY A 67 -3.25 19.68 2.31
CA GLY A 67 -4.54 19.45 2.96
C GLY A 67 -4.77 17.99 3.34
N ASP A 68 -5.91 17.72 3.96
CA ASP A 68 -6.24 16.38 4.47
C ASP A 68 -6.52 15.35 3.37
N ILE A 69 -6.73 15.79 2.14
CA ILE A 69 -6.87 14.92 0.97
C ILE A 69 -5.86 15.36 -0.07
N PHE A 70 -4.91 14.49 -0.39
CA PHE A 70 -3.90 14.78 -1.39
C PHE A 70 -3.56 13.54 -2.21
N SER A 71 -3.04 13.73 -3.42
CA SER A 71 -2.71 12.63 -4.32
C SER A 71 -1.24 12.66 -4.76
N PHE A 72 -0.67 11.49 -5.01
CA PHE A 72 0.69 11.37 -5.56
C PHE A 72 0.85 10.03 -6.28
N TYR A 73 1.85 9.95 -7.15
CA TYR A 73 2.16 8.70 -7.85
C TYR A 73 3.26 7.93 -7.12
N ILE A 74 3.11 6.61 -7.01
CA ILE A 74 4.22 5.68 -6.76
C ILE A 74 4.34 4.80 -8.00
N GLY A 75 5.44 4.94 -8.73
CA GLY A 75 5.57 4.29 -10.02
C GLY A 75 4.44 4.73 -10.97
N PRO A 76 3.74 3.78 -11.63
CA PRO A 76 2.57 4.08 -12.44
C PRO A 76 1.27 4.28 -11.63
N GLN A 77 1.26 3.90 -10.33
CA GLN A 77 0.05 3.85 -9.51
C GLN A 77 -0.25 5.20 -8.86
N LEU A 78 -1.48 5.68 -9.03
CA LEU A 78 -2.00 6.84 -8.32
C LEU A 78 -2.42 6.43 -6.91
N ILE A 79 -1.94 7.16 -5.91
CA ILE A 79 -2.32 7.00 -4.51
C ILE A 79 -3.02 8.27 -4.06
N ILE A 80 -4.20 8.11 -3.45
CA ILE A 80 -4.94 9.17 -2.78
C ILE A 80 -4.79 8.93 -1.29
N CYS A 81 -4.19 9.88 -0.59
CA CYS A 81 -4.03 9.85 0.85
C CYS A 81 -5.17 10.64 1.51
N ILE A 82 -5.73 10.06 2.57
CA ILE A 82 -6.88 10.59 3.29
C ILE A 82 -6.49 10.67 4.75
N ASN A 83 -6.41 11.89 5.26
CA ASN A 83 -5.99 12.23 6.61
C ASN A 83 -7.14 12.81 7.45
N ASP A 84 -8.38 12.71 6.96
CA ASP A 84 -9.59 13.06 7.71
C ASP A 84 -10.31 11.80 8.22
N TYR A 85 -10.72 11.82 9.48
CA TYR A 85 -11.35 10.67 10.12
C TYR A 85 -12.74 10.35 9.53
N HIS A 86 -13.57 11.37 9.32
CA HIS A 86 -14.94 11.18 8.88
C HIS A 86 -14.97 10.60 7.46
N LEU A 87 -14.16 11.16 6.58
CA LEU A 87 -14.00 10.69 5.21
C LEU A 87 -13.35 9.30 5.15
N ALA A 88 -12.33 9.03 5.97
CA ALA A 88 -11.73 7.71 6.03
C ALA A 88 -12.76 6.66 6.47
N LYS A 89 -13.60 6.96 7.45
CA LYS A 89 -14.68 6.06 7.91
C LYS A 89 -15.71 5.82 6.80
N GLU A 90 -16.12 6.87 6.09
CA GLU A 90 -17.05 6.75 4.96
C GLU A 90 -16.46 5.83 3.88
N ILE A 91 -15.22 6.08 3.47
CA ILE A 91 -14.55 5.30 2.42
C ILE A 91 -14.28 3.86 2.86
N LEU A 92 -13.90 3.61 4.10
CA LEU A 92 -13.65 2.25 4.58
C LEU A 92 -14.94 1.42 4.78
N THR A 93 -16.11 2.05 4.69
CA THR A 93 -17.41 1.38 4.77
C THR A 93 -18.15 1.36 3.44
N HIS A 94 -17.76 2.22 2.50
CA HIS A 94 -18.43 2.33 1.20
C HIS A 94 -18.13 1.10 0.31
N PRO A 95 -19.14 0.43 -0.28
CA PRO A 95 -18.96 -0.83 -1.00
C PRO A 95 -17.94 -0.78 -2.16
N LEU A 96 -17.85 0.37 -2.85
CA LEU A 96 -16.95 0.56 -3.99
C LEU A 96 -15.46 0.63 -3.62
N THR A 97 -15.13 0.89 -2.36
CA THR A 97 -13.77 1.15 -1.88
C THR A 97 -13.25 0.05 -0.96
N LEU A 98 -14.00 -1.04 -0.80
CA LEU A 98 -13.59 -2.20 -0.01
C LEU A 98 -12.53 -3.06 -0.70
N SER A 99 -12.35 -2.92 -2.01
CA SER A 99 -11.39 -3.69 -2.79
C SER A 99 -9.95 -3.34 -2.43
N ARG A 100 -9.07 -4.35 -2.41
CA ARG A 100 -7.62 -4.17 -2.27
C ARG A 100 -7.00 -3.77 -3.60
N PRO A 101 -6.00 -2.87 -3.61
CA PRO A 101 -5.33 -2.48 -4.84
C PRO A 101 -4.76 -3.69 -5.57
N SER A 102 -4.91 -3.70 -6.90
CA SER A 102 -4.26 -4.72 -7.73
C SER A 102 -2.74 -4.65 -7.52
N HIS A 103 -2.10 -5.81 -7.43
CA HIS A 103 -0.66 -5.97 -7.23
C HIS A 103 -0.11 -5.56 -5.85
N ALA A 104 -0.95 -5.16 -4.89
CA ALA A 104 -0.50 -4.84 -3.53
C ALA A 104 0.23 -6.01 -2.84
N PHE A 105 -0.10 -7.25 -3.21
CA PHE A 105 0.42 -8.48 -2.60
C PHE A 105 1.15 -9.39 -3.59
N ASP A 106 1.47 -8.90 -4.79
CA ASP A 106 2.09 -9.74 -5.84
C ASP A 106 3.50 -10.21 -5.50
N PHE A 107 4.15 -9.55 -4.54
CA PHE A 107 5.45 -9.97 -4.00
C PHE A 107 5.35 -11.24 -3.12
N LEU A 108 4.14 -11.64 -2.72
CA LEU A 108 3.89 -12.85 -1.93
C LEU A 108 3.49 -14.01 -2.84
N ILE A 109 3.95 -15.21 -2.49
CA ILE A 109 3.50 -16.45 -3.13
C ILE A 109 1.97 -16.55 -2.99
N GLY A 110 1.27 -16.87 -4.09
CA GLY A 110 -0.19 -16.90 -4.11
C GLY A 110 -0.87 -15.54 -4.00
N ARG A 111 -0.15 -14.44 -4.30
CA ARG A 111 -0.66 -13.05 -4.30
C ARG A 111 -1.30 -12.64 -2.97
N GLY A 112 -0.77 -13.15 -1.86
CA GLY A 112 -1.27 -12.85 -0.51
C GLY A 112 -2.52 -13.62 -0.09
N GLY A 113 -3.00 -14.60 -0.89
CA GLY A 113 -4.13 -15.47 -0.55
C GLY A 113 -5.33 -14.68 -0.03
N PHE A 114 -5.82 -15.06 1.16
CA PHE A 114 -6.93 -14.39 1.83
C PHE A 114 -6.81 -12.86 1.92
N SER A 115 -5.59 -12.33 2.05
CA SER A 115 -5.36 -10.88 2.18
C SER A 115 -5.36 -10.12 0.85
N GLY A 116 -5.09 -10.81 -0.27
CA GLY A 116 -5.04 -10.22 -1.61
C GLY A 116 -6.28 -10.48 -2.47
N MET A 117 -7.17 -11.37 -2.04
CA MET A 117 -8.43 -11.67 -2.73
C MET A 117 -9.40 -10.49 -2.71
N ASN A 118 -10.26 -10.41 -3.74
CA ASN A 118 -11.31 -9.40 -3.90
C ASN A 118 -12.62 -10.02 -4.37
N GLY A 119 -13.72 -9.27 -4.28
CA GLY A 119 -15.03 -9.68 -4.80
C GLY A 119 -15.63 -10.89 -4.07
N MET A 120 -16.33 -11.75 -4.81
CA MET A 120 -17.04 -12.91 -4.26
C MET A 120 -16.10 -13.93 -3.61
N GLU A 121 -14.91 -14.14 -4.18
CA GLU A 121 -13.92 -15.06 -3.63
C GLU A 121 -13.56 -14.68 -2.19
N TRP A 122 -13.25 -13.41 -1.93
CA TRP A 122 -12.94 -12.93 -0.59
C TRP A 122 -14.15 -13.05 0.35
N GLN A 123 -15.36 -12.76 -0.13
CA GLN A 123 -16.58 -12.83 0.70
C GLN A 123 -16.87 -14.26 1.16
N GLU A 124 -16.78 -15.25 0.28
CA GLU A 124 -17.00 -16.65 0.61
C GLU A 124 -15.92 -17.19 1.55
N GLN A 125 -14.64 -16.92 1.27
CA GLN A 125 -13.54 -17.32 2.14
C GLN A 125 -13.66 -16.69 3.54
N ARG A 126 -14.04 -15.41 3.62
CA ARG A 126 -14.24 -14.73 4.90
C ARG A 126 -15.42 -15.31 5.66
N ARG A 127 -16.55 -15.59 4.99
CA ARG A 127 -17.72 -16.19 5.63
C ARG A 127 -17.38 -17.57 6.19
N PHE A 128 -16.72 -18.41 5.40
CA PHE A 128 -16.26 -19.73 5.82
C PHE A 128 -15.30 -19.66 7.01
N ALA A 129 -14.23 -18.86 6.91
CA ALA A 129 -13.23 -18.73 7.97
C ALA A 129 -13.85 -18.25 9.28
N MET A 130 -14.66 -17.18 9.24
CA MET A 130 -15.31 -16.64 10.44
C MET A 130 -16.33 -17.61 11.04
N HIS A 131 -17.04 -18.38 10.22
CA HIS A 131 -17.96 -19.42 10.70
C HIS A 131 -17.20 -20.54 11.40
N THR A 132 -16.17 -21.08 10.75
CA THR A 132 -15.32 -22.15 11.30
C THR A 132 -14.62 -21.70 12.59
N MET A 133 -14.04 -20.50 12.64
CA MET A 133 -13.40 -19.98 13.86
C MET A 133 -14.38 -19.88 15.04
N ARG A 134 -15.62 -19.42 14.81
CA ARG A 134 -16.65 -19.38 15.87
C ARG A 134 -17.06 -20.77 16.33
N ASN A 135 -17.08 -21.75 15.43
CA ASN A 135 -17.33 -23.14 15.78
C ASN A 135 -16.19 -23.74 16.62
N LEU A 136 -14.95 -23.34 16.32
CA LEU A 136 -13.75 -23.67 17.10
C LEU A 136 -13.63 -22.89 18.42
N GLY A 137 -14.61 -22.06 18.78
CA GLY A 137 -14.66 -21.38 20.07
C GLY A 137 -14.13 -19.95 20.09
N LEU A 138 -13.83 -19.34 18.94
CA LEU A 138 -13.45 -17.93 18.90
C LEU A 138 -14.57 -17.06 19.50
N GLY A 139 -14.22 -16.28 20.52
CA GLY A 139 -15.18 -15.45 21.26
C GLY A 139 -16.06 -16.23 22.25
N LYS A 140 -15.72 -17.48 22.55
CA LYS A 140 -16.33 -18.32 23.60
C LYS A 140 -15.29 -18.60 24.69
N GLY A 141 -15.76 -19.18 25.81
CA GLY A 141 -14.91 -19.46 26.97
C GLY A 141 -13.72 -20.38 26.68
N LEU A 142 -13.77 -21.26 25.67
CA LEU A 142 -12.63 -22.13 25.32
C LEU A 142 -11.37 -21.33 24.96
N TRP A 143 -11.49 -20.28 24.16
CA TRP A 143 -10.33 -19.46 23.81
C TRP A 143 -9.87 -18.60 24.97
N GLU A 144 -10.80 -18.19 25.84
CA GLU A 144 -10.46 -17.49 27.08
C GLU A 144 -9.59 -18.36 27.99
N THR A 145 -9.98 -19.62 28.21
CA THR A 145 -9.18 -20.54 29.03
C THR A 145 -7.82 -20.82 28.39
N MET A 146 -7.76 -21.07 27.08
CA MET A 146 -6.49 -21.29 26.39
C MET A 146 -5.54 -20.09 26.52
N ILE A 147 -6.05 -18.86 26.34
CA ILE A 147 -5.24 -17.65 26.48
C ILE A 147 -4.80 -17.44 27.95
N GLN A 148 -5.65 -17.79 28.92
CA GLN A 148 -5.30 -17.74 30.33
C GLN A 148 -4.19 -18.74 30.66
N ASP A 149 -4.28 -19.98 30.16
CA ASP A 149 -3.26 -21.01 30.34
C ASP A 149 -1.92 -20.58 29.71
N ASP A 150 -1.93 -20.12 28.46
CA ASP A 150 -0.73 -19.59 27.77
C ASP A 150 -0.12 -18.40 28.53
N ALA A 151 -0.95 -17.55 29.15
CA ALA A 151 -0.47 -16.42 29.95
C ALA A 151 0.17 -16.87 31.27
N VAL A 152 -0.35 -17.93 31.90
CA VAL A 152 0.27 -18.54 33.09
C VAL A 152 1.64 -19.11 32.71
N ASP A 153 1.72 -19.89 31.64
CA ASP A 153 2.97 -20.46 31.14
C ASP A 153 4.00 -19.37 30.82
N PHE A 154 3.56 -18.29 30.17
CA PHE A 154 4.42 -17.14 29.87
C PHE A 154 4.97 -16.46 31.14
N VAL A 155 4.15 -16.31 32.18
CA VAL A 155 4.58 -15.75 33.47
C VAL A 155 5.58 -16.67 34.17
N GLU A 156 5.38 -17.98 34.10
CA GLU A 156 6.32 -18.96 34.64
C GLU A 156 7.67 -18.90 33.91
N GLU A 157 7.65 -18.77 32.58
CA GLU A 157 8.86 -18.58 31.78
C GLU A 157 9.61 -17.30 32.20
N ILE A 158 8.91 -16.18 32.35
CA ILE A 158 9.52 -14.92 32.84
C ILE A 158 10.17 -15.10 34.22
N LYS A 159 9.50 -15.80 35.14
CA LYS A 159 10.05 -16.08 36.49
C LYS A 159 11.33 -16.91 36.40
N SER A 160 11.41 -17.84 35.45
CA SER A 160 12.58 -18.71 35.25
C SER A 160 13.87 -17.93 34.93
N TRP A 161 13.74 -16.74 34.35
CA TRP A 161 14.89 -15.91 33.97
C TRP A 161 15.55 -15.23 35.16
N LYS A 162 14.90 -15.18 36.34
CA LYS A 162 15.45 -14.65 37.59
C LYS A 162 16.04 -13.24 37.46
N GLY A 163 15.33 -12.37 36.72
CA GLY A 163 15.73 -10.97 36.51
C GLY A 163 16.87 -10.77 35.51
N ARG A 164 17.28 -11.82 34.77
CA ARG A 164 18.27 -11.67 33.70
C ARG A 164 17.67 -10.91 32.51
N PRO A 165 18.38 -9.91 31.96
CA PRO A 165 17.92 -9.22 30.77
C PRO A 165 17.83 -10.19 29.60
N THR A 166 16.69 -10.19 28.95
CA THR A 166 16.31 -11.10 27.86
C THR A 166 15.49 -10.30 26.85
N CYS A 167 15.75 -10.54 25.57
CA CYS A 167 14.94 -9.96 24.51
C CYS A 167 13.76 -10.91 24.29
N ILE A 168 12.59 -10.49 24.76
CA ILE A 168 11.29 -11.07 24.38
C ILE A 168 10.80 -10.38 23.12
#